data_AF-A0A8J8K2W9-F1
#
_entry.id   AF-A0A8J8K2W9-F1
#
_cell.length_a   1.000
_cell.length_b   1.000
_cell.length_c   1.000
_cell.angle_alpha   90.00
_cell.angle_beta   90.00
_cell.angle_gamma   90.00
#
_symmetry.space_group_name_H-M   'P 1'
#
loop_
_entity.id
_entity.type
_entity.pdbx_description
1 polymer ?
#
loop_
_entity_poly.entity_id
_entity_poly.type
_entity_poly.pdbx_seq_one_letter_code
_entity_poly.pdbx_strand_id
1 'polypeptide(L)'
;MQSEKLQGLVESTILKEKYPGYNYALYFLEAEDIIHRKIGYSLLATLFKNLPSDLQEHICFMWQIETEKGKLNFKFVKCCNEIFSLEKSRT
;
A
#
# COMPACT_ATOMS: atom_id res chain seq x y z
N MET A 1 -12.64 13.77 3.43
CA MET A 1 -13.33 13.05 2.33
C MET A 1 -12.90 13.46 0.92
N GLN A 2 -13.10 14.70 0.42
CA GLN A 2 -12.60 15.07 -0.93
C GLN A 2 -11.10 15.44 -0.95
N SER A 3 -10.55 16.05 0.09
CA SER A 3 -9.13 16.45 0.10
C SER A 3 -8.16 15.28 0.24
N GLU A 4 -8.50 14.25 1.03
CA GLU A 4 -7.66 13.04 1.22
C GLU A 4 -7.52 12.23 -0.08
N LYS A 5 -8.58 12.18 -0.90
CA LYS A 5 -8.55 11.54 -2.22
C LYS A 5 -7.63 12.28 -3.19
N LEU A 6 -7.61 13.61 -3.14
CA LEU A 6 -6.78 14.43 -4.01
C LEU A 6 -5.31 14.33 -3.61
N GLN A 7 -5.03 14.30 -2.31
CA GLN A 7 -3.69 14.18 -1.74
C GLN A 7 -3.06 12.81 -2.06
N GLY A 8 -3.81 11.71 -1.92
CA GLY A 8 -3.35 10.37 -2.28
C GLY A 8 -3.09 10.18 -3.78
N LEU A 9 -3.82 10.90 -4.66
CA LEU A 9 -3.61 10.82 -6.12
C LEU A 9 -2.33 11.56 -6.55
N VAL A 10 -2.06 12.72 -5.93
CA VAL A 10 -0.86 13.53 -6.18
C VAL A 10 0.39 12.79 -5.67
N GLU A 11 0.33 12.23 -4.46
CA GLU A 11 1.44 11.46 -3.89
C GLU A 11 1.77 10.22 -4.71
N SER A 12 0.77 9.50 -5.21
CA SER A 12 1.01 8.29 -5.98
C SER A 12 1.61 8.56 -7.37
N THR A 13 1.23 9.68 -8.00
CA THR A 13 1.83 10.12 -9.27
C THR A 13 3.32 10.43 -9.08
N ILE A 14 3.67 11.13 -8.01
CA ILE A 14 5.06 11.46 -7.65
C ILE A 14 5.87 10.19 -7.36
N LEU A 15 5.29 9.21 -6.66
CA LEU A 15 5.97 7.95 -6.34
C LEU A 15 6.27 7.11 -7.58
N LYS A 16 5.38 7.09 -8.58
CA LYS A 16 5.62 6.38 -9.85
C LYS A 16 6.76 6.97 -10.66
N GLU A 17 6.88 8.30 -10.68
CA GLU A 17 7.99 8.99 -11.34
C GLU A 17 9.31 8.77 -10.61
N LYS A 18 9.29 8.85 -9.27
CA LYS A 18 10.48 8.67 -8.43
C LYS A 18 10.98 7.23 -8.42
N TYR A 19 10.07 6.25 -8.53
CA TYR A 19 10.39 4.83 -8.45
C TYR A 19 9.78 4.01 -9.59
N PRO A 20 10.27 4.18 -10.83
CA PRO A 20 9.73 3.51 -12.01
C PRO A 20 9.81 1.98 -11.93
N GLY A 21 10.76 1.44 -11.17
CA GLY A 21 10.88 -0.01 -10.93
C GLY A 21 9.69 -0.65 -10.19
N TYR A 22 8.86 0.14 -9.49
CA TYR A 22 7.67 -0.34 -8.78
C TYR A 22 6.36 0.11 -9.44
N ASN A 23 6.42 0.72 -10.62
CA ASN A 23 5.27 1.38 -11.25
C ASN A 23 4.06 0.43 -11.43
N TYR A 24 4.31 -0.83 -11.82
CA TYR A 24 3.24 -1.84 -11.91
C TYR A 24 2.58 -2.15 -10.57
N ALA A 25 3.35 -2.26 -9.49
CA ALA A 25 2.79 -2.53 -8.18
C ALA A 25 1.97 -1.34 -7.66
N LEU A 26 2.45 -0.11 -7.88
CA LEU A 26 1.72 1.11 -7.58
C LEU A 26 0.43 1.24 -8.41
N TYR A 27 0.49 0.91 -9.70
CA TYR A 27 -0.69 0.87 -10.57
C TYR A 27 -1.76 -0.10 -10.02
N PHE A 28 -1.36 -1.29 -9.58
CA PHE A 28 -2.29 -2.26 -8.99
C PHE A 28 -2.85 -1.79 -7.64
N LEU A 29 -2.07 -1.10 -6.80
CA LEU A 29 -2.53 -0.57 -5.51
C LEU A 29 -3.60 0.53 -5.65
N GLU A 30 -3.55 1.30 -6.73
CA GLU A 30 -4.53 2.35 -7.01
C GLU A 30 -5.84 1.83 -7.60
N ALA A 31 -5.85 0.61 -8.15
CA ALA A 31 -7.00 0.05 -8.83
C ALA A 31 -8.26 0.08 -7.95
N GLU A 32 -9.44 0.31 -8.52
CA GLU A 32 -10.69 0.34 -7.74
C GLU A 32 -11.10 -1.05 -7.24
N ASP A 33 -10.72 -2.09 -7.98
CA ASP A 33 -10.99 -3.49 -7.64
C ASP A 33 -10.02 -4.01 -6.57
N ILE A 34 -10.60 -4.61 -5.53
CA ILE A 34 -9.88 -5.23 -4.43
C ILE A 34 -8.99 -6.39 -4.89
N ILE A 35 -9.35 -7.11 -5.96
CA ILE A 35 -8.53 -8.18 -6.53
C ILE A 35 -7.22 -7.62 -7.07
N HIS A 36 -7.29 -6.51 -7.80
CA HIS A 36 -6.10 -5.83 -8.32
C HIS A 36 -5.24 -5.23 -7.20
N ARG A 37 -5.84 -4.62 -6.18
CA ARG A 37 -5.08 -4.13 -5.01
C ARG A 37 -4.29 -5.23 -4.32
N LYS A 38 -4.87 -6.43 -4.18
CA LYS A 38 -4.17 -7.60 -3.61
C LYS A 38 -2.91 -7.95 -4.38
N ILE A 39 -2.94 -7.88 -5.71
CA ILE A 39 -1.75 -8.10 -6.55
C ILE A 39 -0.67 -7.07 -6.20
N GLY A 40 -1.03 -5.79 -6.11
CA GLY A 40 -0.12 -4.72 -5.70
C GLY A 40 0.55 -4.98 -4.36
N TYR A 41 -0.25 -5.32 -3.33
CA TYR A 41 0.29 -5.69 -2.02
C TYR A 41 1.20 -6.92 -2.08
N SER A 42 0.81 -7.97 -2.81
CA SER A 42 1.61 -9.19 -2.92
C SER A 42 2.96 -8.96 -3.60
N LEU A 43 3.02 -8.08 -4.61
CA LEU A 43 4.26 -7.71 -5.28
C LEU A 43 5.23 -6.97 -4.35
N LEU A 44 4.69 -6.12 -3.46
CA LEU A 44 5.51 -5.28 -2.57
C LEU A 44 5.82 -5.95 -1.24
N ALA A 45 5.00 -6.90 -0.79
CA ALA A 45 5.11 -7.55 0.51
C ALA A 45 6.49 -8.20 0.75
N THR A 46 7.04 -8.87 -0.25
CA THR A 46 8.34 -9.55 -0.14
C THR A 46 9.52 -8.57 -0.08
N LEU A 47 9.35 -7.39 -0.67
CA LEU A 47 10.38 -6.34 -0.75
C LEU A 47 10.21 -5.27 0.32
N PHE A 48 9.11 -5.29 1.09
CA PHE A 48 8.64 -4.17 1.90
C PHE A 48 9.73 -3.56 2.80
N LYS A 49 10.49 -4.39 3.52
CA LYS A 49 11.59 -3.94 4.41
C LYS A 49 12.74 -3.23 3.69
N ASN A 50 12.90 -3.47 2.40
CA ASN A 50 13.95 -2.89 1.55
C ASN A 50 13.44 -1.72 0.71
N LEU A 51 12.14 -1.41 0.77
CA LEU A 51 11.60 -0.28 0.04
C LEU A 51 12.05 1.04 0.69
N PRO A 52 12.19 2.12 -0.11
CA PRO A 52 12.27 3.48 0.41
C PRO A 52 11.14 3.80 1.40
N SER A 53 11.43 4.64 2.40
CA SER A 53 10.50 4.93 3.50
C SER A 53 9.18 5.55 3.02
N ASP A 54 9.23 6.45 2.04
CA ASP A 54 8.05 7.06 1.43
C ASP A 54 7.15 6.04 0.70
N LEU A 55 7.74 5.01 0.09
CA LEU A 55 6.98 3.89 -0.47
C LEU A 55 6.36 3.01 0.62
N GLN A 56 7.09 2.74 1.71
CA GLN A 56 6.55 1.99 2.84
C GLN A 56 5.34 2.72 3.47
N GLU A 57 5.47 4.02 3.70
CA GLU A 57 4.40 4.89 4.21
C GLU A 57 3.16 4.88 3.31
N HIS A 58 3.35 5.00 2.00
CA HIS A 58 2.24 4.96 1.04
C HIS A 58 1.50 3.61 1.06
N ILE A 59 2.24 2.50 1.07
CA ILE A 59 1.66 1.15 1.15
C ILE A 59 0.87 0.99 2.46
N CYS A 60 1.42 1.44 3.58
CA CYS A 60 0.76 1.41 4.88
C CYS A 60 -0.50 2.26 4.91
N PHE A 61 -0.47 3.46 4.34
CA PHE A 61 -1.63 4.35 4.23
C PHE A 61 -2.75 3.70 3.41
N MET A 62 -2.42 3.18 2.23
CA MET A 62 -3.39 2.47 1.38
C MET A 62 -3.95 1.25 2.10
N TRP A 63 -3.10 0.50 2.82
CA TRP A 63 -3.50 -0.66 3.60
C TRP A 63 -4.50 -0.31 4.71
N GLN A 64 -4.25 0.76 5.47
CA GLN A 64 -5.15 1.24 6.52
C GLN A 64 -6.55 1.54 5.95
N ILE A 65 -6.62 2.30 4.86
CA ILE A 65 -7.87 2.62 4.16
C ILE A 65 -8.63 1.34 3.76
N GLU A 66 -7.93 0.32 3.27
CA GLU A 66 -8.58 -0.92 2.85
C GLU A 66 -9.07 -1.77 4.02
N THR A 67 -8.32 -1.82 5.12
CA THR A 67 -8.74 -2.52 6.34
C THR A 67 -9.96 -1.88 6.99
N GLU A 68 -10.06 -0.54 6.96
CA GLU A 68 -11.24 0.19 7.47
C GLU A 68 -12.51 -0.11 6.68
N LYS A 69 -12.40 -0.36 5.37
CA LYS A 69 -13.54 -0.71 4.52
C LYS A 69 -14.06 -2.13 4.72
N GLY A 70 -13.32 -3.00 5.44
CA GLY A 70 -13.75 -4.36 5.77
C GLY A 70 -13.92 -5.31 4.57
N LYS A 71 -13.38 -4.98 3.39
CA LYS A 71 -13.57 -5.76 2.14
C LYS A 71 -12.58 -6.91 1.95
N LEU A 72 -11.62 -7.07 2.86
CA LEU A 72 -10.52 -8.01 2.73
C LEU A 72 -10.72 -9.28 3.57
N ASN A 73 -10.28 -10.41 3.02
CA ASN A 73 -10.32 -11.69 3.73
C ASN A 73 -9.40 -11.65 4.97
N PHE A 74 -9.89 -12.13 6.11
CA PHE A 74 -9.14 -12.16 7.37
C PHE A 74 -7.72 -12.75 7.27
N LYS A 75 -7.52 -13.85 6.54
CA LYS A 75 -6.19 -14.46 6.37
C LYS A 75 -5.22 -13.53 5.64
N PHE A 76 -5.72 -12.83 4.62
CA PHE A 76 -4.93 -11.85 3.87
C PHE A 76 -4.59 -10.65 4.75
N VAL A 77 -5.57 -10.16 5.53
CA VAL A 77 -5.36 -9.06 6.48
C VAL A 77 -4.29 -9.40 7.51
N LYS A 78 -4.35 -10.60 8.10
CA LYS A 78 -3.36 -11.05 9.07
C LYS A 78 -1.94 -11.07 8.46
N CYS A 79 -1.78 -11.65 7.27
CA CYS A 79 -0.48 -11.74 6.60
C CYS A 79 0.10 -10.36 6.28
N CYS A 80 -0.70 -9.45 5.70
CA CYS A 80 -0.26 -8.09 5.41
C CYS A 80 0.05 -7.30 6.68
N ASN A 81 -0.71 -7.48 7.77
CA ASN A 81 -0.39 -6.85 9.05
C ASN A 81 0.97 -7.32 9.60
N GLU A 82 1.32 -8.61 9.51
CA GLU A 82 2.63 -9.10 9.95
C GLU A 82 3.80 -8.48 9.17
N ILE A 83 3.56 -8.12 7.90
CA ILE A 83 4.58 -7.55 7.01
C ILE A 83 4.66 -6.03 7.15
N PHE A 84 3.52 -5.35 7.23
CA PHE A 84 3.43 -3.87 7.21
C PHE A 84 3.39 -3.25 8.62
N SER A 85 3.08 -4.00 9.68
CA SER A 85 3.00 -3.46 11.06
C SER A 85 4.35 -3.41 11.80
N LEU A 86 5.47 -3.48 11.08
CA LEU A 86 6.82 -3.58 11.67
C LEU A 86 7.29 -2.32 12.42
N GLU A 87 6.50 -1.25 12.48
CA GLU A 87 6.90 -0.01 13.17
C GLU A 87 6.31 0.19 14.58
N LYS A 88 5.44 -0.70 15.10
CA LYS A 88 4.95 -0.54 16.49
C LYS A 88 5.86 -1.13 17.58
N SER A 89 7.01 -1.71 17.24
CA SER A 89 7.90 -2.40 18.21
C SER A 89 9.22 -1.68 18.48
N ARG A 90 9.37 -0.41 18.07
CA ARG A 90 10.50 0.45 18.44
C ARG A 90 9.98 1.68 19.18
N THR A 91 9.48 1.45 20.39
CA THR A 91 9.39 2.44 21.48
C THR A 91 10.25 1.97 22.62
#